data_AF-A0A9R1WL59-F1
#
_entry.id   AF-A0A9R1WL59-F1
#
_cell.length_a   1.000
_cell.length_b   1.000
_cell.length_c   1.000
_cell.angle_alpha   90.00
_cell.angle_beta   90.00
_cell.angle_gamma   90.00
#
_symmetry.space_group_name_H-M   'P 1'
#
loop_
_entity.id
_entity.type
_entity.pdbx_description
1 polymer ?
#
loop_
_entity_poly.entity_id
_entity_poly.type
_entity_poly.pdbx_seq_one_letter_code
_entity_poly.pdbx_strand_id
1 'polypeptide(L)'
;MKTCMLTKITRQPFKDVVRESKVLDLIHSDLCDFHATPSLGNKKYVVTFIDDASRYCYVYFLHSKDEALEKFKIYKQQVELHKNELIKVLRTYRGGEYYDPVYFESTGIIHQTTAPYTPQQNGVNERKNRTLKEMVNSMLSYYGLSEGFWGETMLTACYILNRTPNKRSKNTPYELWCKKVPNFSYLKVWGCRAVVRLTEPKRKTLGERGIDCIFIGYVEHSKAYRLYVLESNDSVSVNMVIESRDAIFDEERFTSIPRPRDMIHQSSSKSATQAEDVFGGASSIPETRKSTRARKAKSFGSDFQLYLVEGTRNETISQH
;
A
#
# COMPACT_ATOMS: atom_id res chain seq x y z
N MET A 1 32.68 -8.08 46.92
CA MET A 1 31.54 -7.32 46.34
C MET A 1 31.89 -6.60 45.02
N LYS A 2 33.07 -5.96 44.90
CA LYS A 2 33.54 -5.24 43.68
C LYS A 2 33.56 -6.10 42.39
N THR A 3 34.13 -7.31 42.44
CA THR A 3 34.23 -8.22 41.28
C THR A 3 32.86 -8.69 40.78
N CYS A 4 31.90 -8.92 41.69
CA CYS A 4 30.55 -9.36 41.33
C CYS A 4 29.74 -8.21 40.70
N MET A 5 29.91 -6.97 41.20
CA MET A 5 29.30 -5.78 40.58
C MET A 5 29.88 -5.50 39.18
N LEU A 6 31.20 -5.67 38.99
CA LEU A 6 31.85 -5.44 37.70
C LEU A 6 31.52 -6.51 36.65
N THR A 7 31.21 -7.75 37.06
CA THR A 7 30.98 -8.88 36.14
C THR A 7 29.50 -9.23 35.94
N LYS A 8 28.61 -8.79 36.85
CA LYS A 8 27.18 -9.14 36.85
C LYS A 8 26.25 -7.95 36.93
N ILE A 9 26.73 -6.72 36.67
CA ILE A 9 25.83 -5.57 36.54
C ILE A 9 24.87 -5.82 35.38
N THR A 10 23.61 -6.00 35.71
CA THR A 10 22.52 -6.07 34.74
C THR A 10 21.89 -4.69 34.66
N ARG A 11 21.40 -4.37 33.46
CA ARG A 11 20.73 -3.08 33.21
C ARG A 11 19.54 -2.98 34.15
N GLN A 12 19.54 -1.97 35.03
CA GLN A 12 18.45 -1.75 35.97
C GLN A 12 17.10 -1.64 35.21
N PRO A 13 16.02 -2.27 35.68
CA PRO A 13 14.70 -2.08 35.09
C PRO A 13 14.33 -0.60 35.18
N PHE A 14 13.83 -0.07 34.07
CA PHE A 14 13.52 1.34 33.95
C PHE A 14 12.17 1.61 34.63
N LYS A 15 12.07 2.71 35.38
CA LYS A 15 10.80 3.17 35.94
C LYS A 15 9.84 3.48 34.79
N ASP A 16 8.59 3.02 34.91
CA ASP A 16 7.51 3.44 34.02
C ASP A 16 7.32 4.95 34.15
N VAL A 17 7.71 5.69 33.11
CA VAL A 17 7.40 7.11 33.04
C VAL A 17 5.94 7.23 32.64
N VAL A 18 5.10 7.69 33.57
CA VAL A 18 3.74 8.16 33.26
C VAL A 18 3.90 9.33 32.30
N ARG A 19 3.64 9.09 31.02
CA ARG A 19 3.67 10.12 29.98
C ARG A 19 2.24 10.59 29.77
N GLU A 20 1.92 11.73 30.35
CA GLU A 20 0.74 12.52 29.97
C GLU A 20 1.15 13.43 28.81
N SER A 21 1.26 12.87 27.61
CA SER A 21 1.46 13.64 26.38
C SER A 21 0.10 13.94 25.74
N LYS A 22 -0.09 15.16 25.24
CA LYS A 22 -1.22 15.50 24.35
C LYS A 22 -0.85 15.13 22.91
N VAL A 23 -1.88 14.98 22.09
CA VAL A 23 -1.72 14.76 20.64
C VAL A 23 -0.88 15.91 20.05
N LEU A 24 0.11 15.57 19.21
CA LEU A 24 1.12 16.46 18.62
C LEU A 24 2.22 17.01 19.55
N ASP A 25 2.21 16.71 20.86
CA ASP A 25 3.31 17.14 21.74
C ASP A 25 4.64 16.50 21.35
N LEU A 26 4.61 15.24 20.91
CA LEU A 26 5.81 14.48 20.55
C LEU A 26 5.50 13.50 19.42
N ILE A 27 6.20 13.67 18.30
CA ILE A 27 6.19 12.75 17.17
C ILE A 27 7.48 11.95 17.17
N HIS A 28 7.37 10.62 17.16
CA HIS A 28 8.50 9.73 16.93
C HIS A 28 8.60 9.42 15.45
N SER A 29 9.81 9.49 14.90
CA SER A 29 10.07 9.13 13.51
C SER A 29 11.29 8.24 13.37
N ASP A 30 11.22 7.30 12.43
CA ASP A 30 12.27 6.34 12.12
C ASP A 30 12.15 5.89 10.68
N LEU A 31 13.30 5.53 10.11
CA LEU A 31 13.44 5.06 8.75
C LEU A 31 13.64 3.56 8.76
N CYS A 32 12.82 2.91 7.95
CA CYS A 32 12.79 1.48 7.82
C CYS A 32 13.15 1.11 6.38
N ASP A 33 14.17 0.28 6.25
CA ASP A 33 14.45 -0.47 5.02
C ASP A 33 13.88 -1.89 5.16
N PHE A 34 13.30 -2.40 4.08
CA PHE A 34 12.83 -3.78 3.96
C PHE A 34 13.90 -4.70 3.37
N HIS A 35 15.01 -4.16 2.84
CA HIS A 35 16.03 -4.89 2.09
C HIS A 35 15.43 -5.83 1.04
N ALA A 36 14.26 -5.45 0.52
CA ALA A 36 13.44 -6.26 -0.37
C ALA A 36 13.47 -5.69 -1.78
N THR A 37 12.85 -6.43 -2.71
CA THR A 37 12.48 -5.93 -4.03
C THR A 37 11.75 -4.58 -3.89
N PRO A 38 12.02 -3.56 -4.75
CA PRO A 38 11.26 -2.32 -4.74
C PRO A 38 9.75 -2.57 -4.77
N SER A 39 8.97 -1.71 -4.12
CA SER A 39 7.51 -1.82 -4.16
C SER A 39 6.97 -1.66 -5.59
N LEU A 40 5.69 -1.96 -5.83
CA LEU A 40 5.02 -1.67 -7.11
C LEU A 40 5.20 -0.20 -7.58
N GLY A 41 5.34 0.74 -6.64
CA GLY A 41 5.62 2.16 -6.90
C GLY A 41 7.11 2.52 -6.96
N ASN A 42 8.00 1.53 -7.09
CA ASN A 42 9.46 1.67 -7.10
C ASN A 42 10.04 2.43 -5.89
N LYS A 43 9.48 2.18 -4.71
CA LYS A 43 9.94 2.72 -3.42
C LYS A 43 10.79 1.68 -2.70
N LYS A 44 11.75 2.14 -1.89
CA LYS A 44 12.72 1.29 -1.18
C LYS A 44 12.67 1.47 0.33
N TYR A 45 12.34 2.67 0.79
CA TYR A 45 12.32 3.01 2.21
C TYR A 45 10.93 3.41 2.66
N VAL A 46 10.72 3.26 3.96
CA VAL A 46 9.54 3.72 4.68
C VAL A 46 9.99 4.68 5.76
N VAL A 47 9.30 5.80 5.89
CA VAL A 47 9.34 6.62 7.10
C VAL A 47 8.02 6.50 7.84
N THR A 48 8.09 6.32 9.15
CA THR A 48 6.91 6.32 10.03
C THR A 48 6.89 7.57 10.89
N PHE A 49 5.71 8.18 11.05
CA PHE A 49 5.49 9.26 12.01
C PHE A 49 4.45 8.82 13.03
N ILE A 50 4.85 8.69 14.29
CA ILE A 50 4.02 8.11 15.34
C ILE A 50 3.81 9.14 16.44
N ASP A 51 2.56 9.51 16.67
CA ASP A 51 2.18 10.37 17.79
C ASP A 51 2.34 9.63 19.12
N ASP A 52 3.02 10.25 20.09
CA ASP A 52 3.28 9.61 21.39
C ASP A 52 2.01 9.40 22.21
N ALA A 53 1.05 10.32 22.14
CA ALA A 53 -0.17 10.27 22.94
C ALA A 53 -1.15 9.20 22.44
N SER A 54 -1.52 9.28 21.17
CA SER A 54 -2.51 8.41 20.52
C SER A 54 -1.93 7.10 20.00
N ARG A 55 -0.60 7.03 19.76
CA ARG A 55 0.05 5.94 19.03
C ARG A 55 -0.41 5.79 17.58
N TYR A 56 -1.07 6.81 17.04
CA TYR A 56 -1.48 6.86 15.65
C TYR A 56 -0.24 6.97 14.77
N CYS A 57 -0.15 6.09 13.77
CA CYS A 57 1.01 5.97 12.90
C CYS A 57 0.63 6.45 11.50
N TYR A 58 1.48 7.30 10.92
CA TYR A 58 1.51 7.57 9.49
C TYR A 58 2.69 6.85 8.87
N VAL A 59 2.55 6.47 7.59
CA VAL A 59 3.56 5.77 6.79
C VAL A 59 3.70 6.55 5.50
N TYR A 60 4.93 6.91 5.14
CA TYR A 60 5.25 7.47 3.83
C TYR A 60 6.34 6.62 3.17
N PHE A 61 6.24 6.45 1.84
CA PHE A 61 7.23 5.73 1.05
C PHE A 61 8.23 6.68 0.40
N LEU A 62 9.50 6.27 0.41
CA LEU A 62 10.60 7.07 -0.13
C LEU A 62 11.37 6.27 -1.19
N HIS A 63 11.92 6.98 -2.18
CA HIS A 63 12.88 6.39 -3.10
C HIS A 63 14.28 6.38 -2.48
N SER A 64 14.66 7.48 -1.81
CA SER A 64 15.90 7.63 -1.06
C SER A 64 15.65 8.12 0.37
N LYS A 65 16.64 7.97 1.25
CA LYS A 65 16.50 8.29 2.68
C LYS A 65 16.41 9.79 2.97
N ASP A 66 17.01 10.62 2.12
CA ASP A 66 17.02 12.09 2.20
C ASP A 66 15.65 12.75 1.95
N GLU A 67 14.68 12.02 1.38
CA GLU A 67 13.30 12.51 1.25
C GLU A 67 12.55 12.62 2.60
N ALA A 68 13.12 12.11 3.70
CA ALA A 68 12.42 11.98 4.98
C ALA A 68 11.98 13.33 5.56
N LEU A 69 12.83 14.35 5.51
CA LEU A 69 12.49 15.70 5.97
C LEU A 69 11.36 16.32 5.14
N GLU A 70 11.35 16.10 3.83
CA GLU A 70 10.29 16.62 2.97
C GLU A 70 8.95 15.94 3.27
N LYS A 71 8.94 14.63 3.52
CA LYS A 71 7.72 13.96 4.00
C LYS A 71 7.28 14.45 5.36
N PHE A 72 8.20 14.81 6.24
CA PHE A 72 7.86 15.42 7.53
C PHE A 72 7.18 16.78 7.36
N LYS A 73 7.65 17.62 6.43
CA LYS A 73 7.02 18.93 6.12
C LYS A 73 5.57 18.76 5.66
N ILE A 74 5.33 17.82 4.73
CA ILE A 74 3.98 17.48 4.26
C ILE A 74 3.11 16.96 5.42
N TYR A 75 3.63 16.03 6.20
CA TYR A 75 2.95 15.47 7.37
C TYR A 75 2.56 16.57 8.37
N LYS A 76 3.52 17.43 8.77
CA LYS A 76 3.33 18.55 9.69
C LYS A 76 2.19 19.44 9.24
N GLN A 77 2.23 19.93 8.00
CA GLN A 77 1.22 20.84 7.48
C GLN A 77 -0.19 20.21 7.55
N GLN A 78 -0.32 18.94 7.15
CA GLN A 78 -1.60 18.25 7.17
C GLN A 78 -2.14 18.04 8.59
N VAL A 79 -1.30 17.53 9.51
CA VAL A 79 -1.80 17.19 10.85
C VAL A 79 -2.05 18.40 11.71
N GLU A 80 -1.23 19.45 11.61
CA GLU A 80 -1.45 20.67 12.38
C GLU A 80 -2.73 21.38 11.95
N LEU A 81 -2.99 21.44 10.63
CA LEU A 81 -4.25 21.98 10.11
C LEU A 81 -5.46 21.16 10.58
N HIS A 82 -5.38 19.82 10.51
CA HIS A 82 -6.50 18.95 10.89
C HIS A 82 -6.76 18.88 12.40
N LYS A 83 -5.74 19.12 13.23
CA LYS A 83 -5.86 19.10 14.69
C LYS A 83 -6.05 20.48 15.30
N ASN A 84 -5.78 21.54 14.53
CA ASN A 84 -5.73 22.90 15.03
C ASN A 84 -4.77 23.02 16.24
N GLU A 85 -3.63 22.34 16.14
CA GLU A 85 -2.60 22.19 17.17
C GLU A 85 -1.23 22.12 16.49
N LEU A 86 -0.15 22.51 17.18
CA LEU A 86 1.20 22.51 16.61
C LEU A 86 2.02 21.32 17.10
N ILE A 87 2.86 20.77 16.21
CA ILE A 87 3.89 19.80 16.61
C ILE A 87 4.93 20.52 17.45
N LYS A 88 5.22 20.01 18.65
CA LYS A 88 6.22 20.63 19.56
C LYS A 88 7.60 20.00 19.43
N VAL A 89 7.65 18.67 19.35
CA VAL A 89 8.90 17.90 19.35
C VAL A 89 8.85 16.82 18.28
N LEU A 90 9.88 16.78 17.43
CA LEU A 90 10.18 15.64 16.57
C LEU A 90 11.33 14.86 17.19
N ARG A 91 11.15 13.56 17.41
CA ARG A 91 12.21 12.67 17.89
C ARG A 91 12.59 11.66 16.82
N THR A 92 13.86 11.62 16.44
CA THR A 92 14.39 10.69 15.44
C THR A 92 15.54 9.85 16.00
N TYR A 93 15.78 8.70 15.37
CA TYR A 93 17.03 7.97 15.55
C TYR A 93 18.20 8.75 14.94
N ARG A 94 19.43 8.53 15.42
CA ARG A 94 20.66 9.27 15.03
C ARG A 94 21.09 8.98 13.59
N GLY A 95 20.35 9.51 12.64
CA GLY A 95 20.73 9.59 11.24
C GLY A 95 20.60 11.03 10.72
N GLY A 96 21.35 11.33 9.66
CA GLY A 96 21.40 12.66 9.05
C GLY A 96 20.21 13.00 8.15
N GLU A 97 19.21 12.11 8.07
CA GLU A 97 18.09 12.26 7.11
C GLU A 97 17.16 13.42 7.43
N TYR A 98 17.26 13.94 8.66
CA TYR A 98 16.52 15.09 9.15
C TYR A 98 17.44 16.28 9.43
N TYR A 99 18.69 16.29 8.98
CA TYR A 99 19.61 17.36 9.35
C TYR A 99 19.32 18.65 8.57
N ASP A 100 18.51 19.53 9.17
CA ASP A 100 18.26 20.90 8.71
C ASP A 100 17.96 21.81 9.92
N PRO A 101 19.01 22.33 10.60
CA PRO A 101 18.83 23.20 11.77
C PRO A 101 17.99 24.44 11.45
N VAL A 102 18.15 25.02 10.26
CA VAL A 102 17.45 26.24 9.82
C VAL A 102 15.94 26.02 9.75
N TYR A 103 15.52 24.85 9.25
CA TYR A 103 14.11 24.48 9.23
C TYR A 103 13.51 24.33 10.64
N PHE A 104 14.21 23.67 11.56
CA PHE A 104 13.69 23.50 12.93
C PHE A 104 13.68 24.80 13.73
N GLU A 105 14.69 25.65 13.56
CA GLU A 105 14.74 26.98 14.17
C GLU A 105 13.61 27.88 13.65
N SER A 106 13.37 27.90 12.33
CA SER A 106 12.30 28.73 11.74
C SER A 106 10.90 28.27 12.11
N THR A 107 10.70 26.97 12.36
CA THR A 107 9.41 26.42 12.78
C THR A 107 9.21 26.40 14.30
N GLY A 108 10.28 26.57 15.08
CA GLY A 108 10.25 26.43 16.54
C GLY A 108 10.10 24.99 17.04
N ILE A 109 10.20 23.98 16.15
CA ILE A 109 10.10 22.57 16.52
C ILE A 109 11.41 22.09 17.13
N ILE A 110 11.35 21.47 18.31
CA ILE A 110 12.53 20.89 18.93
C ILE A 110 12.82 19.53 18.27
N HIS A 111 13.91 19.45 17.51
CA HIS A 111 14.39 18.18 16.97
C HIS A 111 15.28 17.45 17.98
N GLN A 112 14.78 16.36 18.54
CA GLN A 112 15.50 15.50 19.47
C GLN A 112 16.08 14.28 18.75
N THR A 113 17.39 14.07 18.86
CA THR A 113 18.03 12.83 18.43
C THR A 113 18.26 11.93 19.63
N THR A 114 17.83 10.66 19.56
CA THR A 114 18.02 9.72 20.67
C THR A 114 19.50 9.40 20.88
N ALA A 115 19.98 9.33 22.12
CA ALA A 115 21.36 8.93 22.38
C ALA A 115 21.61 7.46 21.95
N PRO A 116 22.83 7.09 21.52
CA PRO A 116 23.14 5.73 21.13
C PRO A 116 22.93 4.83 22.35
N TYR A 117 22.46 3.60 22.13
CA TYR A 117 22.26 2.61 23.20
C TYR A 117 21.22 3.02 24.28
N THR A 118 20.24 3.88 23.97
CA THR A 118 19.07 4.15 24.83
C THR A 118 17.73 3.63 24.29
N PRO A 119 17.49 2.30 24.29
CA PRO A 119 16.27 1.67 23.77
C PRO A 119 14.93 2.23 24.29
N GLN A 120 14.87 2.84 25.48
CA GLN A 120 13.61 3.35 26.03
C GLN A 120 13.11 4.60 25.30
N GLN A 121 14.01 5.45 24.81
CA GLN A 121 13.62 6.69 24.17
C GLN A 121 13.00 6.42 22.80
N ASN A 122 13.48 5.37 22.12
CA ASN A 122 13.06 4.97 20.78
C ASN A 122 12.12 3.74 20.75
N GLY A 123 11.91 3.07 21.89
CA GLY A 123 11.18 1.81 21.95
C GLY A 123 9.72 1.89 21.47
N VAL A 124 9.12 3.08 21.45
CA VAL A 124 7.80 3.30 20.82
C VAL A 124 7.87 2.99 19.33
N ASN A 125 8.83 3.60 18.65
CA ASN A 125 8.98 3.50 17.22
C ASN A 125 9.49 2.13 16.82
N GLU A 126 10.52 1.63 17.50
CA GLU A 126 11.08 0.29 17.27
C GLU A 126 10.00 -0.80 17.37
N ARG A 127 9.14 -0.74 18.40
CA ARG A 127 8.05 -1.71 18.55
C ARG A 127 7.03 -1.60 17.42
N LYS A 128 6.63 -0.37 17.04
CA LYS A 128 5.65 -0.17 15.97
C LYS A 128 6.21 -0.64 14.62
N ASN A 129 7.44 -0.23 14.29
CA ASN A 129 8.11 -0.62 13.05
C ASN A 129 8.30 -2.14 12.99
N ARG A 130 8.68 -2.79 14.10
CA ARG A 130 8.75 -4.26 14.16
C ARG A 130 7.39 -4.91 13.91
N THR A 131 6.33 -4.48 14.59
CA THR A 131 4.98 -5.03 14.37
C THR A 131 4.50 -4.83 12.94
N LEU A 132 4.78 -3.67 12.33
CA LEU A 132 4.47 -3.42 10.92
C LEU A 132 5.21 -4.39 10.00
N LYS A 133 6.51 -4.58 10.19
CA LYS A 133 7.32 -5.55 9.41
C LYS A 133 6.79 -6.98 9.54
N GLU A 134 6.50 -7.42 10.77
CA GLU A 134 5.98 -8.75 11.06
C GLU A 134 4.60 -8.97 10.39
N MET A 135 3.71 -7.97 10.44
CA MET A 135 2.41 -8.03 9.76
C MET A 135 2.57 -8.07 8.24
N VAL A 136 3.43 -7.24 7.66
CA VAL A 136 3.68 -7.25 6.21
C VAL A 136 4.16 -8.62 5.75
N ASN A 137 5.15 -9.18 6.45
CA ASN A 137 5.68 -10.51 6.13
C ASN A 137 4.60 -11.61 6.26
N SER A 138 3.82 -11.56 7.34
CA SER A 138 2.76 -12.56 7.58
C SER A 138 1.65 -12.48 6.54
N MET A 139 1.23 -11.26 6.15
CA MET A 139 0.20 -11.05 5.14
C MET A 139 0.68 -11.51 3.76
N LEU A 140 1.86 -11.08 3.32
CA LEU A 140 2.44 -11.54 2.05
C LEU A 140 2.57 -13.06 2.00
N SER A 141 3.11 -13.66 3.07
CA SER A 141 3.31 -15.11 3.16
C SER A 141 2.01 -15.89 3.16
N TYR A 142 0.99 -15.44 3.91
CA TYR A 142 -0.30 -16.13 4.00
C TYR A 142 -1.05 -16.12 2.67
N TYR A 143 -1.04 -15.00 1.93
CA TYR A 143 -1.74 -14.86 0.65
C TYR A 143 -0.86 -15.20 -0.58
N GLY A 144 0.40 -15.57 -0.38
CA GLY A 144 1.30 -15.99 -1.45
C GLY A 144 1.62 -14.90 -2.49
N LEU A 145 1.48 -13.62 -2.14
CA LEU A 145 1.82 -12.51 -3.04
C LEU A 145 3.33 -12.25 -3.04
N SER A 146 3.85 -11.69 -4.15
CA SER A 146 5.27 -11.38 -4.28
C SER A 146 5.70 -10.27 -3.31
N GLU A 147 6.98 -10.24 -2.96
CA GLU A 147 7.53 -9.21 -2.07
C GLU A 147 7.30 -7.79 -2.57
N GLY A 148 7.18 -7.56 -3.89
CA GLY A 148 6.90 -6.24 -4.47
C GLY A 148 5.59 -5.60 -3.98
N PHE A 149 4.67 -6.37 -3.40
CA PHE A 149 3.44 -5.85 -2.76
C PHE A 149 3.66 -5.30 -1.35
N TRP A 150 4.88 -5.31 -0.82
CA TRP A 150 5.16 -4.88 0.56
C TRP A 150 4.66 -3.47 0.86
N GLY A 151 4.67 -2.55 -0.12
CA GLY A 151 4.18 -1.18 0.06
C GLY A 151 2.67 -1.12 0.32
N GLU A 152 1.87 -1.76 -0.52
CA GLU A 152 0.40 -1.82 -0.36
C GLU A 152 0.01 -2.58 0.91
N THR A 153 0.76 -3.65 1.21
CA THR A 153 0.61 -4.43 2.45
C THR A 153 0.91 -3.57 3.67
N MET A 154 1.96 -2.74 3.62
CA MET A 154 2.36 -1.83 4.70
C MET A 154 1.28 -0.79 4.99
N LEU A 155 0.71 -0.16 3.96
CA LEU A 155 -0.41 0.79 4.13
C LEU A 155 -1.59 0.10 4.82
N THR A 156 -1.93 -1.10 4.37
CA THR A 156 -3.04 -1.88 4.95
C THR A 156 -2.75 -2.27 6.40
N ALA A 157 -1.55 -2.77 6.70
CA ALA A 157 -1.15 -3.12 8.06
C ALA A 157 -1.21 -1.90 9.00
N CYS A 158 -0.73 -0.74 8.55
CA CYS A 158 -0.82 0.51 9.30
C CYS A 158 -2.29 0.93 9.52
N TYR A 159 -3.12 0.85 8.47
CA TYR A 159 -4.55 1.16 8.54
C TYR A 159 -5.28 0.32 9.59
N ILE A 160 -4.99 -0.99 9.63
CA ILE A 160 -5.54 -1.94 10.60
C ILE A 160 -5.02 -1.62 12.00
N LEU A 161 -3.70 -1.48 12.19
CA LEU A 161 -3.10 -1.21 13.50
C LEU A 161 -3.56 0.12 14.11
N ASN A 162 -3.90 1.12 13.31
CA ASN A 162 -4.48 2.36 13.81
C ASN A 162 -5.92 2.16 14.31
N ARG A 163 -6.62 1.12 13.88
CA ARG A 163 -8.00 0.80 14.27
C ARG A 163 -8.11 -0.39 15.22
N THR A 164 -6.98 -0.98 15.62
CA THR A 164 -6.93 -2.07 16.58
C THR A 164 -6.50 -1.53 17.94
N PRO A 165 -7.18 -1.88 19.05
CA PRO A 165 -6.76 -1.47 20.38
C PRO A 165 -5.41 -2.09 20.72
N ASN A 166 -4.63 -1.43 21.58
CA ASN A 166 -3.33 -1.92 22.02
C ASN A 166 -3.37 -2.33 23.49
N LYS A 167 -2.37 -3.09 23.97
CA LYS A 167 -2.35 -3.54 25.38
C LYS A 167 -2.36 -2.40 26.41
N ARG A 168 -1.98 -1.18 26.02
CA ARG A 168 -1.85 -0.02 26.90
C ARG A 168 -3.14 0.78 27.04
N SER A 169 -4.05 0.70 26.07
CA SER A 169 -5.32 1.43 26.06
C SER A 169 -6.43 0.60 25.45
N LYS A 170 -7.60 0.66 26.07
CA LYS A 170 -8.82 0.06 25.50
C LYS A 170 -9.26 0.78 24.22
N ASN A 171 -8.86 2.05 24.05
CA ASN A 171 -9.15 2.81 22.84
C ASN A 171 -8.16 2.54 21.73
N THR A 172 -8.67 2.61 20.50
CA THR A 172 -7.84 2.49 19.29
C THR A 172 -7.03 3.78 19.07
N PRO A 173 -5.85 3.71 18.42
CA PRO A 173 -5.15 4.93 18.01
C PRO A 173 -6.02 5.89 17.20
N TYR A 174 -6.90 5.35 16.35
CA TYR A 174 -7.88 6.10 15.57
C TYR A 174 -8.88 6.85 16.46
N GLU A 175 -9.41 6.24 17.51
CA GLU A 175 -10.29 6.91 18.48
C GLU A 175 -9.57 8.04 19.19
N LEU A 176 -8.34 7.81 19.64
CA LEU A 176 -7.56 8.80 20.36
C LEU A 176 -7.19 10.00 19.46
N TRP A 177 -6.88 9.73 18.18
CA TRP A 177 -6.51 10.73 17.19
C TRP A 177 -7.71 11.46 16.60
N CYS A 178 -8.71 10.75 16.09
CA CYS A 178 -9.87 11.30 15.37
C CYS A 178 -11.05 11.66 16.28
N LYS A 179 -11.04 11.24 17.55
CA LYS A 179 -12.17 11.36 18.49
C LYS A 179 -13.46 10.71 17.97
N LYS A 180 -13.31 9.64 17.18
CA LYS A 180 -14.41 8.89 16.55
C LYS A 180 -14.13 7.40 16.63
N VAL A 181 -15.18 6.61 16.86
CA VAL A 181 -15.10 5.14 16.82
C VAL A 181 -14.89 4.69 15.36
N PRO A 182 -13.94 3.79 15.08
CA PRO A 182 -13.72 3.28 13.74
C PRO A 182 -14.92 2.44 13.28
N ASN A 183 -15.35 2.65 12.03
CA ASN A 183 -16.30 1.76 11.39
C ASN A 183 -15.56 0.58 10.74
N PHE A 184 -15.88 -0.64 11.17
CA PHE A 184 -15.28 -1.87 10.66
C PHE A 184 -16.05 -2.51 9.49
N SER A 185 -17.24 -2.03 9.14
CA SER A 185 -18.04 -2.58 8.03
C SER A 185 -17.35 -2.46 6.66
N TYR A 186 -16.37 -1.55 6.58
CA TYR A 186 -15.56 -1.27 5.40
C TYR A 186 -14.29 -2.14 5.33
N LEU A 187 -13.95 -2.88 6.39
CA LEU A 187 -12.80 -3.76 6.35
C LEU A 187 -13.08 -4.98 5.48
N LYS A 188 -12.06 -5.34 4.70
CA LYS A 188 -12.04 -6.53 3.85
C LYS A 188 -10.79 -7.36 4.11
N VAL A 189 -10.91 -8.67 3.91
CA VAL A 189 -9.79 -9.61 3.96
C VAL A 189 -8.76 -9.22 2.88
N TRP A 190 -7.61 -8.70 3.29
CA TRP A 190 -6.54 -8.33 2.37
C TRP A 190 -6.10 -9.53 1.53
N GLY A 191 -5.81 -9.34 0.24
CA GLY A 191 -5.41 -10.44 -0.66
C GLY A 191 -6.58 -11.29 -1.18
N CYS A 192 -7.83 -11.02 -0.77
CA CYS A 192 -8.99 -11.73 -1.33
C CYS A 192 -9.26 -11.34 -2.79
N ARG A 193 -9.98 -12.23 -3.49
CA ARG A 193 -10.47 -11.95 -4.83
C ARG A 193 -11.55 -10.88 -4.78
N ALA A 194 -11.50 -9.94 -5.71
CA ALA A 194 -12.47 -8.87 -5.84
C ALA A 194 -12.82 -8.62 -7.30
N VAL A 195 -14.10 -8.41 -7.59
CA VAL A 195 -14.57 -8.07 -8.94
C VAL A 195 -15.04 -6.62 -8.96
N VAL A 196 -14.36 -5.79 -9.75
CA VAL A 196 -14.64 -4.36 -9.88
C VAL A 196 -15.60 -4.12 -11.02
N ARG A 197 -16.67 -3.35 -10.79
CA ARG A 197 -17.66 -3.05 -11.83
C ARG A 197 -17.05 -2.14 -12.92
N LEU A 198 -17.15 -2.53 -14.18
CA LEU A 198 -16.78 -1.66 -15.31
C LEU A 198 -17.70 -0.42 -15.36
N THR A 199 -17.16 0.75 -15.60
CA THR A 199 -17.92 2.00 -15.79
C THR A 199 -18.37 2.14 -17.25
N GLU A 200 -19.45 2.89 -17.49
CA GLU A 200 -19.89 3.22 -18.86
C GLU A 200 -18.93 4.26 -19.46
N PRO A 201 -18.52 4.17 -20.74
CA PRO A 201 -19.16 3.46 -21.86
C PRO A 201 -18.63 2.03 -22.13
N LYS A 202 -17.73 1.50 -21.28
CA LYS A 202 -17.04 0.21 -21.51
C LYS A 202 -17.93 -1.03 -21.25
N ARG A 203 -19.18 -0.84 -20.81
CA ARG A 203 -20.14 -1.93 -20.58
C ARG A 203 -20.73 -2.41 -21.89
N LYS A 204 -20.47 -3.68 -22.23
CA LYS A 204 -21.21 -4.38 -23.28
C LYS A 204 -22.58 -4.83 -22.75
N THR A 205 -23.59 -4.84 -23.61
CA THR A 205 -24.95 -5.32 -23.26
C THR A 205 -24.94 -6.80 -22.84
N LEU A 206 -24.04 -7.58 -23.45
CA LEU A 206 -23.71 -8.99 -23.19
C LEU A 206 -22.19 -9.13 -23.01
N GLY A 207 -21.73 -9.93 -22.05
CA GLY A 207 -20.32 -10.15 -21.72
C GLY A 207 -19.95 -9.79 -20.29
N GLU A 208 -18.67 -9.95 -19.95
CA GLU A 208 -18.13 -9.63 -18.63
C GLU A 208 -18.38 -8.16 -18.26
N ARG A 209 -18.88 -7.94 -17.04
CA ARG A 209 -19.24 -6.61 -16.52
C ARG A 209 -18.29 -6.11 -15.44
N GLY A 210 -17.26 -6.88 -15.14
CA GLY A 210 -16.31 -6.55 -14.10
C GLY A 210 -14.90 -7.00 -14.44
N ILE A 211 -13.96 -6.47 -13.67
CA ILE A 211 -12.54 -6.76 -13.77
C ILE A 211 -12.18 -7.63 -12.58
N ASP A 212 -11.58 -8.79 -12.82
CA ASP A 212 -11.10 -9.64 -11.76
C ASP A 212 -9.79 -9.09 -11.17
N CYS A 213 -9.75 -8.97 -9.86
CA CYS A 213 -8.71 -8.26 -9.13
C CYS A 213 -8.38 -8.95 -7.80
N ILE A 214 -7.25 -8.57 -7.24
CA ILE A 214 -6.90 -8.82 -5.84
C ILE A 214 -7.12 -7.53 -5.05
N PHE A 215 -7.78 -7.63 -3.90
CA PHE A 215 -7.84 -6.52 -2.96
C PHE A 215 -6.48 -6.30 -2.28
N ILE A 216 -5.87 -5.11 -2.48
CA ILE A 216 -4.51 -4.82 -1.99
C ILE A 216 -4.44 -3.66 -0.99
N GLY A 217 -5.52 -2.91 -0.78
CA GLY A 217 -5.55 -1.89 0.26
C GLY A 217 -6.63 -0.84 0.10
N TYR A 218 -6.57 0.21 0.90
CA TYR A 218 -7.57 1.28 0.92
C TYR A 218 -7.00 2.55 0.29
N VAL A 219 -7.81 3.29 -0.46
CA VAL A 219 -7.41 4.57 -1.05
C VAL A 219 -7.34 5.65 0.04
N GLU A 220 -6.28 6.45 0.02
CA GLU A 220 -6.16 7.58 0.93
C GLU A 220 -7.14 8.69 0.55
N HIS A 221 -7.79 9.32 1.53
CA HIS A 221 -8.78 10.39 1.34
C HIS A 221 -10.04 10.03 0.51
N SER A 222 -10.27 8.74 0.20
CA SER A 222 -11.45 8.27 -0.52
C SER A 222 -12.08 7.04 0.17
N LYS A 223 -13.37 6.80 -0.08
CA LYS A 223 -14.07 5.57 0.34
C LYS A 223 -13.98 4.50 -0.74
N ALA A 224 -12.80 4.38 -1.35
CA ALA A 224 -12.51 3.44 -2.41
C ALA A 224 -11.42 2.45 -1.96
N TYR A 225 -11.37 1.32 -2.65
CA TYR A 225 -10.39 0.27 -2.47
C TYR A 225 -9.35 0.35 -3.59
N ARG A 226 -8.12 -0.07 -3.28
CA ARG A 226 -7.04 -0.31 -4.22
C ARG A 226 -7.06 -1.78 -4.59
N LEU A 227 -7.11 -2.04 -5.89
CA LEU A 227 -7.34 -3.36 -6.46
C LEU A 227 -6.28 -3.62 -7.53
N TYR A 228 -5.65 -4.79 -7.48
CA TYR A 228 -4.62 -5.20 -8.43
C TYR A 228 -5.24 -6.09 -9.50
N VAL A 229 -5.11 -5.69 -10.77
CA VAL A 229 -5.75 -6.38 -11.90
C VAL A 229 -4.97 -7.63 -12.28
N LEU A 230 -5.64 -8.78 -12.23
CA LEU A 230 -5.07 -10.10 -12.53
C LEU A 230 -5.14 -10.45 -14.01
N GLU A 231 -6.25 -10.11 -14.65
CA GLU A 231 -6.53 -10.44 -16.04
C GLU A 231 -6.80 -9.16 -16.81
N SER A 232 -6.19 -9.03 -17.98
CA SER A 232 -6.46 -7.91 -18.87
C SER A 232 -7.86 -8.04 -19.43
N ASN A 233 -8.55 -6.92 -19.55
CA ASN A 233 -9.70 -6.80 -20.44
C ASN A 233 -9.40 -5.76 -21.51
N ASP A 234 -10.35 -5.54 -22.43
CA ASP A 234 -10.27 -4.54 -23.52
C ASP A 234 -9.94 -3.11 -23.05
N SER A 235 -9.92 -2.85 -21.74
CA SER A 235 -9.90 -1.52 -21.13
C SER A 235 -8.80 -1.29 -20.10
N VAL A 236 -8.15 -2.34 -19.58
CA VAL A 236 -7.14 -2.27 -18.52
C VAL A 236 -6.10 -3.37 -18.75
N SER A 237 -4.82 -2.98 -18.73
CA SER A 237 -3.70 -3.91 -18.83
C SER A 237 -3.50 -4.69 -17.52
N VAL A 238 -2.99 -5.92 -17.62
CA VAL A 238 -2.53 -6.72 -16.48
C VAL A 238 -1.51 -5.92 -15.66
N ASN A 239 -1.42 -6.21 -14.36
CA ASN A 239 -0.45 -5.61 -13.43
C ASN A 239 -0.68 -4.13 -13.08
N MET A 240 -1.88 -3.60 -13.33
CA MET A 240 -2.26 -2.24 -12.93
C MET A 240 -2.96 -2.24 -11.56
N VAL A 241 -2.73 -1.19 -10.78
CA VAL A 241 -3.54 -0.88 -9.60
C VAL A 241 -4.66 0.07 -10.01
N ILE A 242 -5.90 -0.31 -9.76
CA ILE A 242 -7.10 0.50 -9.98
C ILE A 242 -7.75 0.87 -8.66
N GLU A 243 -8.44 2.00 -8.65
CA GLU A 243 -9.19 2.50 -7.49
C GLU A 243 -10.68 2.44 -7.78
N SER A 244 -11.44 1.78 -6.91
CA SER A 244 -12.91 1.72 -7.05
C SER A 244 -13.60 1.53 -5.71
N ARG A 245 -14.76 2.16 -5.58
CA ARG A 245 -15.69 1.91 -4.48
C ARG A 245 -16.57 0.68 -4.74
N ASP A 246 -16.91 0.45 -6.01
CA ASP A 246 -17.87 -0.56 -6.42
C ASP A 246 -17.16 -1.86 -6.77
N ALA A 247 -16.91 -2.66 -5.73
CA ALA A 247 -16.29 -3.98 -5.84
C ALA A 247 -17.08 -5.02 -5.02
N ILE A 248 -17.17 -6.23 -5.56
CA ILE A 248 -17.68 -7.41 -4.85
C ILE A 248 -16.47 -8.20 -4.36
N PHE A 249 -16.46 -8.57 -3.09
CA PHE A 249 -15.34 -9.29 -2.45
C PHE A 249 -15.75 -10.73 -2.16
N ASP A 250 -14.92 -11.66 -2.63
CA ASP A 250 -15.01 -13.08 -2.28
C ASP A 250 -13.94 -13.37 -1.24
N GLU A 251 -14.29 -13.11 0.03
CA GLU A 251 -13.38 -13.18 1.18
C GLU A 251 -13.03 -14.63 1.59
N GLU A 252 -13.74 -15.62 1.04
CA GLU A 252 -13.55 -17.06 1.30
C GLU A 252 -12.72 -17.77 0.22
N ARG A 253 -12.55 -17.16 -0.96
CA ARG A 253 -11.87 -17.80 -2.09
C ARG A 253 -10.49 -17.21 -2.32
N PHE A 254 -9.53 -17.76 -1.58
CA PHE A 254 -8.13 -17.34 -1.55
C PHE A 254 -7.18 -18.24 -2.38
N THR A 255 -7.64 -19.37 -2.92
CA THR A 255 -6.77 -20.45 -3.44
C THR A 255 -6.62 -20.58 -4.95
N SER A 256 -7.28 -19.74 -5.76
CA SER A 256 -7.34 -19.97 -7.22
C SER A 256 -6.41 -19.12 -8.08
N ILE A 257 -5.43 -18.41 -7.49
CA ILE A 257 -4.31 -17.86 -8.27
C ILE A 257 -3.21 -18.93 -8.28
N PRO A 258 -2.84 -19.51 -9.43
CA PRO A 258 -1.75 -20.46 -9.50
C PRO A 258 -0.48 -19.81 -8.98
N ARG A 259 0.18 -20.47 -8.03
CA ARG A 259 1.51 -20.06 -7.54
C ARG A 259 2.45 -20.02 -8.76
N PRO A 260 3.09 -18.89 -9.09
CA PRO A 260 4.12 -18.87 -10.12
C PRO A 260 5.40 -19.49 -9.53
N ARG A 261 5.38 -20.81 -9.34
CA ARG A 261 6.55 -21.65 -9.06
C ARG A 261 6.56 -22.95 -9.88
N ASP A 262 5.48 -23.29 -10.58
CA ASP A 262 5.38 -24.53 -11.37
C ASP A 262 5.35 -24.32 -12.90
N MET A 263 5.68 -23.13 -13.41
CA MET A 263 5.82 -22.87 -14.86
C MET A 263 7.25 -23.04 -15.39
N ILE A 264 8.02 -23.98 -14.84
CA ILE A 264 9.20 -24.51 -15.53
C ILE A 264 8.85 -25.91 -16.00
N HIS A 265 8.22 -25.99 -17.18
CA HIS A 265 8.34 -27.20 -17.97
C HIS A 265 9.83 -27.39 -18.26
N GLN A 266 10.38 -28.49 -17.75
CA GLN A 266 11.69 -29.01 -18.15
C GLN A 266 11.70 -29.15 -19.66
N SER A 267 12.31 -28.18 -20.35
CA SER A 267 12.75 -28.37 -21.72
C SER A 267 14.04 -29.19 -21.68
N SER A 268 13.93 -30.50 -21.50
CA SER A 268 14.97 -31.44 -21.91
C SER A 268 14.59 -31.99 -23.28
N SER A 269 15.38 -31.57 -24.27
CA SER A 269 15.36 -31.96 -25.67
C SER A 269 15.60 -33.46 -25.89
N LYS A 270 14.99 -34.03 -26.95
CA LYS A 270 15.72 -34.61 -28.09
C LYS A 270 14.80 -34.95 -29.28
N SER A 271 15.43 -34.97 -30.44
CA SER A 271 15.01 -34.81 -31.83
C SER A 271 14.49 -36.06 -32.58
N ALA A 272 13.69 -35.79 -33.64
CA ALA A 272 13.48 -36.49 -34.95
C ALA A 272 12.95 -37.95 -34.93
N THR A 273 11.98 -38.38 -35.76
CA THR A 273 11.95 -38.39 -37.25
C THR A 273 10.53 -38.71 -37.80
N GLN A 274 10.24 -38.23 -39.03
CA GLN A 274 9.21 -38.52 -40.11
C GLN A 274 8.26 -39.75 -40.02
N ALA A 275 7.09 -39.91 -40.69
CA ALA A 275 6.31 -39.22 -41.76
C ALA A 275 4.84 -39.78 -41.84
N GLU A 276 3.96 -38.98 -42.48
CA GLU A 276 2.70 -39.24 -43.26
C GLU A 276 1.59 -40.23 -42.82
N ASP A 277 0.31 -39.77 -42.79
CA ASP A 277 -0.74 -40.11 -43.80
C ASP A 277 -2.10 -39.36 -43.60
N VAL A 278 -2.99 -39.44 -44.60
CA VAL A 278 -4.02 -38.46 -45.07
C VAL A 278 -5.49 -38.74 -44.63
N PHE A 279 -6.39 -37.75 -44.87
CA PHE A 279 -7.88 -37.75 -45.05
C PHE A 279 -8.75 -37.61 -43.78
N GLY A 280 -9.84 -36.82 -43.68
CA GLY A 280 -10.63 -35.93 -44.54
C GLY A 280 -12.03 -35.71 -43.89
N GLY A 281 -12.73 -34.58 -44.14
CA GLY A 281 -14.18 -34.46 -43.89
C GLY A 281 -14.66 -33.15 -43.21
N ALA A 282 -15.47 -32.38 -43.94
CA ALA A 282 -16.03 -31.06 -43.58
C ALA A 282 -17.28 -31.14 -42.67
N SER A 283 -17.50 -30.09 -41.86
CA SER A 283 -18.67 -29.92 -40.97
C SER A 283 -19.55 -28.74 -41.40
N SER A 284 -20.86 -28.98 -41.46
CA SER A 284 -21.94 -28.04 -41.81
C SER A 284 -22.36 -27.13 -40.64
N ILE A 285 -22.62 -25.85 -40.96
CA ILE A 285 -23.15 -24.79 -40.07
C ILE A 285 -24.69 -24.83 -40.05
N PRO A 286 -25.36 -24.48 -38.93
CA PRO A 286 -26.72 -23.95 -38.98
C PRO A 286 -26.83 -22.48 -38.54
N GLU A 287 -27.66 -21.73 -39.28
CA GLU A 287 -27.98 -20.29 -39.14
C GLU A 287 -28.78 -19.92 -37.88
N THR A 288 -28.70 -18.64 -37.47
CA THR A 288 -29.53 -18.03 -36.41
C THR A 288 -30.53 -17.01 -36.97
N ARG A 289 -31.78 -17.06 -36.47
CA ARG A 289 -32.89 -16.15 -36.83
C ARG A 289 -32.67 -14.73 -36.29
N LYS A 290 -32.80 -13.72 -37.16
CA LYS A 290 -32.78 -12.28 -36.84
C LYS A 290 -34.14 -11.77 -36.34
N SER A 291 -34.10 -10.79 -35.44
CA SER A 291 -35.23 -9.93 -35.07
C SER A 291 -34.82 -8.46 -35.12
N THR A 292 -35.63 -7.64 -35.78
CA THR A 292 -35.35 -6.26 -36.19
C THR A 292 -36.05 -5.26 -35.27
N ARG A 293 -35.34 -4.29 -34.69
CA ARG A 293 -35.93 -3.00 -34.25
C ARG A 293 -34.91 -1.86 -34.35
N ALA A 294 -35.33 -0.77 -34.98
CA ALA A 294 -34.52 0.40 -35.32
C ALA A 294 -34.21 1.29 -34.09
N ARG A 295 -33.02 1.91 -34.08
CA ARG A 295 -32.50 2.76 -32.99
C ARG A 295 -32.74 4.24 -33.32
N LYS A 296 -33.20 5.04 -32.35
CA LYS A 296 -33.30 6.51 -32.45
C LYS A 296 -32.11 7.14 -31.69
N ALA A 297 -31.39 8.06 -32.33
CA ALA A 297 -30.20 8.70 -31.77
C ALA A 297 -30.54 9.83 -30.80
N LYS A 298 -29.67 10.05 -29.79
CA LYS A 298 -29.58 11.32 -29.05
C LYS A 298 -28.12 11.68 -28.83
N SER A 299 -27.82 12.96 -29.09
CA SER A 299 -26.52 13.63 -29.01
C SER A 299 -26.11 13.93 -27.57
N PHE A 300 -24.79 13.97 -27.32
CA PHE A 300 -24.20 14.35 -26.04
C PHE A 300 -23.96 15.86 -25.97
N GLY A 301 -24.24 16.46 -24.80
CA GLY A 301 -23.91 17.84 -24.44
C GLY A 301 -22.46 17.99 -23.93
N SER A 302 -22.11 19.23 -23.60
CA SER A 302 -20.75 19.81 -23.58
C SER A 302 -19.80 19.44 -22.42
N ASP A 303 -19.99 18.34 -21.70
CA ASP A 303 -19.24 18.10 -20.45
C ASP A 303 -18.00 17.20 -20.63
N PHE A 304 -17.18 17.48 -21.65
CA PHE A 304 -15.90 16.81 -21.85
C PHE A 304 -14.75 17.82 -21.85
N GLN A 305 -13.86 17.71 -20.88
CA GLN A 305 -12.48 18.20 -20.99
C GLN A 305 -11.56 16.98 -20.99
N LEU A 306 -11.11 16.61 -22.20
CA LEU A 306 -10.07 15.63 -22.44
C LEU A 306 -8.74 16.39 -22.47
N TYR A 307 -7.81 16.09 -21.57
CA TYR A 307 -6.44 16.58 -21.69
C TYR A 307 -5.59 15.52 -22.37
N LEU A 308 -5.17 15.81 -23.62
CA LEU A 308 -4.13 15.08 -24.33
C LEU A 308 -2.77 15.55 -23.81
N VAL A 309 -1.98 14.62 -23.28
CA VAL A 309 -0.56 14.83 -23.01
C VAL A 309 0.19 14.29 -24.22
N GLU A 310 0.68 15.18 -25.08
CA GLU A 310 1.54 14.82 -26.21
C GLU A 310 2.92 14.41 -25.70
N GLY A 311 3.32 13.18 -26.02
CA GLY A 311 4.66 12.65 -25.83
C GLY A 311 5.09 11.94 -27.11
N THR A 312 6.13 12.49 -27.72
CA THR A 312 6.71 12.18 -29.03
C THR A 312 7.14 10.72 -29.22
N ARG A 313 6.77 10.14 -30.36
CA ARG A 313 7.56 9.13 -31.08
C ARG A 313 7.07 8.97 -32.52
N ASN A 314 7.90 9.33 -33.50
CA ASN A 314 8.45 8.37 -34.46
C ASN A 314 9.28 9.05 -35.55
N GLU A 315 10.47 8.49 -35.74
CA GLU A 315 11.33 8.66 -36.90
C GLU A 315 10.84 7.77 -38.07
N THR A 316 10.80 8.39 -39.25
CA THR A 316 11.09 7.86 -40.60
C THR A 316 10.04 7.07 -41.44
N ILE A 317 10.01 7.50 -42.73
CA ILE A 317 9.66 6.81 -44.00
C ILE A 317 8.26 7.11 -44.60
N SER A 318 8.20 8.03 -45.57
CA SER A 318 7.73 7.79 -46.96
C SER A 318 7.95 9.05 -47.82
N GLN A 319 8.91 9.01 -48.76
CA GLN A 319 8.65 9.13 -50.21
C GLN A 319 7.70 10.27 -50.64
N HIS A 320 8.27 11.41 -51.01
CA HIS A 320 8.30 11.91 -52.40
C HIS A 320 9.23 13.11 -52.56
#